data_AF-A0A929GAC8-F1
#
_entry.id   AF-A0A929GAC8-F1
#
_cell.length_a   1.000
_cell.length_b   1.000
_cell.length_c   1.000
_cell.angle_alpha   90.00
_cell.angle_beta   90.00
_cell.angle_gamma   90.00
#
_symmetry.space_group_name_H-M   'P 1'
#
loop_
_entity.id
_entity.type
_entity.pdbx_description
1 polymer ?
#
loop_
_entity_poly.entity_id
_entity_poly.type
_entity_poly.pdbx_seq_one_letter_code
_entity_poly.pdbx_strand_id
1 'polypeptide(L)'
;MYPRLRPEGSARWVRDGSFYPDALEKGLRSERALTLTLAEMYLQGVSTRRVKTVIEQMCGTAISSSQVSRAAAQLDETLEAWRNRSLDVIRYLYLDARDEKVRVDGQIRDAAILIASGVSLDGKRQILGLSVSLGEQEVHWRAFLQSLVKRGLRDA
;
A
#
# COMPACT_ATOMS: atom_id res chain seq x y z
N MET A 1 3.75 -37.20 -51.55
CA MET A 1 2.40 -36.88 -51.02
C MET A 1 2.26 -37.66 -49.72
N TYR A 2 2.40 -37.15 -48.49
CA TYR A 2 2.60 -35.82 -47.89
C TYR A 2 3.68 -35.95 -46.78
N PRO A 3 4.37 -34.86 -46.37
CA PRO A 3 5.48 -34.92 -45.41
C PRO A 3 5.00 -35.06 -43.95
N ARG A 4 5.80 -35.73 -43.12
CA ARG A 4 5.59 -35.82 -41.65
C ARG A 4 5.62 -34.43 -41.03
N LEU A 5 4.52 -34.04 -40.38
CA LEU A 5 4.48 -32.88 -39.48
C LEU A 5 5.37 -33.15 -38.26
N ARG A 6 6.34 -32.28 -38.00
CA ARG A 6 7.08 -32.23 -36.72
C ARG A 6 6.22 -31.49 -35.69
N PRO A 7 6.33 -31.83 -34.39
CA PRO A 7 5.57 -31.15 -33.35
C PRO A 7 6.10 -29.73 -33.15
N GLU A 8 5.21 -28.77 -33.35
CA GLU A 8 5.34 -27.36 -32.99
C GLU A 8 5.49 -27.24 -31.46
N GLY A 9 6.53 -26.55 -30.97
CA GLY A 9 6.67 -26.29 -29.53
C GLY A 9 8.07 -26.07 -28.97
N SER A 10 9.12 -26.00 -29.78
CA SER A 10 10.45 -25.66 -29.27
C SER A 10 10.58 -24.15 -29.06
N ALA A 11 10.64 -23.71 -27.80
CA ALA A 11 11.06 -22.35 -27.44
C ALA A 11 12.36 -21.99 -28.19
N ARG A 12 12.31 -20.95 -29.03
CA ARG A 12 13.48 -20.43 -29.73
C ARG A 12 14.32 -19.63 -28.74
N TRP A 13 15.38 -20.24 -28.22
CA TRP A 13 16.45 -19.50 -27.55
C TRP A 13 17.17 -18.65 -28.59
N VAL A 14 17.01 -17.32 -28.54
CA VAL A 14 17.77 -16.41 -29.40
C VAL A 14 19.20 -16.35 -28.85
N ARG A 15 20.19 -16.60 -29.72
CA ARG A 15 21.60 -16.77 -29.34
C ARG A 15 22.28 -15.48 -28.83
N ASP A 16 21.60 -14.35 -28.87
CA ASP A 16 22.10 -13.03 -28.46
C ASP A 16 21.47 -12.52 -27.15
N GLY A 17 20.53 -13.25 -26.54
CA GLY A 17 19.81 -12.82 -25.33
C GLY A 17 18.88 -11.60 -25.54
N SER A 18 18.57 -11.22 -26.79
CA SER A 18 17.79 -10.02 -27.10
C SER A 18 16.28 -10.20 -26.97
N PHE A 19 15.79 -11.44 -26.91
CA PHE A 19 14.36 -11.72 -26.76
C PHE A 19 13.94 -11.68 -25.30
N TYR A 20 13.09 -10.69 -24.98
CA TYR A 20 12.29 -10.71 -23.76
C TYR A 20 10.83 -10.41 -24.15
N PRO A 21 9.85 -11.19 -23.69
CA PRO A 21 8.45 -10.93 -24.02
C PRO A 21 8.02 -9.58 -23.45
N ASP A 22 7.41 -8.71 -24.25
CA ASP A 22 6.89 -7.41 -23.78
C ASP A 22 5.79 -7.56 -22.72
N ALA A 23 5.14 -8.74 -22.67
CA ALA A 23 4.17 -9.10 -21.64
C ALA A 23 4.79 -9.32 -20.25
N LEU A 24 6.12 -9.43 -20.17
CA LEU A 24 6.86 -9.57 -18.91
C LEU A 24 7.83 -8.39 -18.81
N GLU A 25 7.89 -7.74 -17.66
CA GLU A 25 8.94 -6.76 -17.39
C GLU A 25 10.25 -7.50 -17.05
N LYS A 26 11.38 -7.09 -17.66
CA LYS A 26 12.69 -7.73 -17.47
C LYS A 26 13.06 -7.87 -16.00
N GLY A 27 13.06 -9.10 -15.50
CA GLY A 27 13.50 -9.45 -14.14
C GLY A 27 12.38 -9.63 -13.11
N LEU A 28 11.11 -9.48 -13.49
CA LEU A 28 9.97 -9.72 -12.60
C LEU A 28 9.48 -11.16 -12.71
N ARG A 29 9.58 -11.91 -11.59
CA ARG A 29 9.06 -13.29 -11.47
C ARG A 29 7.55 -13.34 -11.31
N SER A 30 6.87 -12.21 -11.12
CA SER A 30 5.43 -12.11 -10.87
C SER A 30 4.82 -10.91 -11.60
N GLU A 31 3.65 -11.12 -12.20
CA GLU A 31 2.85 -10.10 -12.90
C GLU A 31 2.45 -8.94 -11.96
N ARG A 32 2.43 -7.68 -12.46
CA ARG A 32 2.03 -6.50 -11.67
C ARG A 32 0.61 -6.63 -11.08
N ALA A 33 -0.32 -7.25 -11.80
CA ALA A 33 -1.68 -7.50 -11.33
C ALA A 33 -1.72 -8.38 -10.08
N LEU A 34 -0.88 -9.41 -10.02
CA LEU A 34 -0.75 -10.27 -8.84
C LEU A 34 -0.21 -9.47 -7.64
N THR A 35 0.82 -8.66 -7.85
CA THR A 35 1.41 -7.82 -6.80
C THR A 35 0.39 -6.84 -6.21
N LEU A 36 -0.42 -6.18 -7.06
CA LEU A 36 -1.50 -5.29 -6.62
C LEU A 36 -2.58 -6.03 -5.82
N THR A 37 -2.97 -7.22 -6.28
CA THR A 37 -3.97 -8.06 -5.58
C THR A 37 -3.48 -8.47 -4.20
N LEU A 38 -2.19 -8.82 -4.06
CA LEU A 38 -1.58 -9.14 -2.75
C LEU A 38 -1.62 -7.94 -1.81
N ALA A 39 -1.33 -6.74 -2.33
CA ALA A 39 -1.35 -5.50 -1.56
C ALA A 39 -2.79 -5.13 -1.14
N GLU A 40 -3.77 -5.29 -2.02
CA GLU A 40 -5.18 -5.10 -1.72
C GLU A 40 -5.68 -6.06 -0.63
N MET A 41 -5.37 -7.36 -0.73
CA MET A 41 -5.71 -8.33 0.31
C MET A 41 -5.12 -7.94 1.67
N TYR A 42 -3.87 -7.44 1.68
CA TYR A 42 -3.23 -6.95 2.88
C TYR A 42 -3.94 -5.72 3.46
N LEU A 43 -4.33 -4.75 2.63
CA LEU A 43 -5.12 -3.58 3.04
C LEU A 43 -6.49 -3.97 3.61
N GLN A 44 -7.12 -5.02 3.09
CA GLN A 44 -8.38 -5.58 3.60
C GLN A 44 -8.21 -6.37 4.92
N GLY A 45 -7.01 -6.35 5.51
CA GLY A 45 -6.73 -6.99 6.80
C GLY A 45 -6.43 -8.48 6.73
N VAL A 46 -6.19 -9.03 5.52
CA VAL A 46 -5.71 -10.39 5.38
C VAL A 46 -4.24 -10.42 5.78
N SER A 47 -3.91 -11.11 6.87
CA SER A 47 -2.52 -11.21 7.32
C SER A 47 -1.63 -11.78 6.22
N THR A 48 -0.36 -11.34 6.15
CA THR A 48 0.59 -11.79 5.10
C THR A 48 0.73 -13.31 5.03
N ARG A 49 0.59 -13.99 6.18
CA ARG A 49 0.55 -15.46 6.27
C ARG A 49 -0.70 -16.05 5.62
N ARG A 50 -1.87 -15.45 5.85
CA ARG A 50 -3.14 -15.90 5.25
C ARG A 50 -3.20 -15.61 3.76
N VAL A 51 -2.67 -14.47 3.30
CA VAL A 51 -2.52 -14.15 1.86
C VAL A 51 -1.68 -15.23 1.17
N LYS A 52 -0.54 -15.60 1.76
CA LYS A 52 0.29 -16.71 1.28
C LYS A 52 -0.50 -18.00 1.11
N THR A 53 -1.24 -18.43 2.14
CA THR A 53 -2.03 -19.68 2.11
C THR A 53 -3.08 -19.65 1.00
N VAL A 54 -3.81 -18.54 0.85
CA VAL A 54 -4.84 -18.40 -0.19
C VAL A 54 -4.24 -18.51 -1.59
N ILE A 55 -3.11 -17.85 -1.83
CA ILE A 55 -2.48 -17.85 -3.16
C ILE A 55 -1.84 -19.20 -3.49
N GLU A 56 -1.23 -19.86 -2.50
CA GLU A 56 -0.74 -21.23 -2.67
C GLU A 56 -1.86 -22.20 -3.06
N GLN A 57 -3.04 -22.06 -2.45
CA GLN A 57 -4.22 -22.87 -2.75
C GLN A 57 -4.82 -22.55 -4.13
N MET A 58 -4.85 -21.28 -4.54
CA MET A 58 -5.49 -20.88 -5.80
C MET A 58 -4.58 -21.03 -7.03
N CYS A 59 -3.30 -20.69 -6.89
CA CYS A 59 -2.37 -20.54 -8.02
C CYS A 59 -1.26 -21.60 -8.04
N GLY A 60 -1.22 -22.52 -7.05
CA GLY A 60 -0.19 -23.57 -6.94
C GLY A 60 1.25 -23.06 -6.80
N THR A 61 1.41 -21.75 -6.58
CA THR A 61 2.71 -21.07 -6.57
C THR A 61 2.97 -20.52 -5.17
N ALA A 62 4.13 -20.87 -4.60
CA ALA A 62 4.51 -20.42 -3.27
C ALA A 62 4.90 -18.93 -3.28
N ILE A 63 4.17 -18.12 -2.52
CA ILE A 63 4.50 -16.71 -2.26
C ILE A 63 4.93 -16.57 -0.80
N SER A 64 6.12 -16.05 -0.56
CA SER A 64 6.60 -15.79 0.79
C SER A 64 5.94 -14.55 1.41
N SER A 65 5.84 -14.49 2.74
CA SER A 65 5.40 -13.28 3.45
C SER A 65 6.26 -12.06 3.12
N SER A 66 7.55 -12.25 2.80
CA SER A 66 8.43 -11.17 2.35
C SER A 66 8.02 -10.60 0.99
N GLN A 67 7.50 -11.42 0.07
CA GLN A 67 6.99 -10.95 -1.22
C GLN A 67 5.71 -10.15 -1.03
N VAL A 68 4.80 -10.59 -0.16
CA VAL A 68 3.58 -9.82 0.19
C VAL A 68 3.95 -8.49 0.84
N SER A 69 4.92 -8.48 1.75
CA SER A 69 5.40 -7.24 2.37
C SER A 69 6.02 -6.27 1.36
N ARG A 70 6.82 -6.78 0.41
CA ARG A 70 7.37 -5.94 -0.67
C ARG A 70 6.28 -5.40 -1.60
N ALA A 71 5.26 -6.20 -1.90
CA ALA A 71 4.11 -5.77 -2.69
C ALA A 71 3.35 -4.64 -1.98
N ALA A 72 3.09 -4.77 -0.68
CA ALA A 72 2.45 -3.72 0.11
C ALA A 72 3.30 -2.45 0.19
N ALA A 73 4.63 -2.57 0.32
CA ALA A 73 5.54 -1.43 0.36
C ALA A 73 5.54 -0.60 -0.94
N GLN A 74 5.12 -1.16 -2.08
CA GLN A 74 4.94 -0.38 -3.31
C GLN A 74 3.84 0.68 -3.19
N LEU A 75 2.95 0.56 -2.20
CA LEU A 75 1.92 1.56 -1.91
C LEU A 75 2.44 2.72 -1.08
N ASP A 76 3.62 2.62 -0.47
CA ASP A 76 4.14 3.62 0.46
C ASP A 76 4.26 5.00 -0.19
N GLU A 77 4.71 5.06 -1.45
CA GLU A 77 4.81 6.32 -2.20
C GLU A 77 3.42 6.95 -2.43
N THR A 78 2.43 6.14 -2.77
CA THR A 78 1.04 6.60 -2.97
C THR A 78 0.44 7.07 -1.64
N LEU A 79 0.70 6.34 -0.56
CA LEU A 79 0.26 6.70 0.78
C LEU A 79 0.92 8.00 1.24
N GLU A 80 2.21 8.18 1.02
CA GLU A 80 2.91 9.42 1.37
C GLU A 80 2.45 10.61 0.54
N ALA A 81 2.22 10.42 -0.76
CA ALA A 81 1.62 11.46 -1.60
C ALA A 81 0.23 11.85 -1.09
N TRP A 82 -0.61 10.87 -0.75
CA TRP A 82 -1.93 11.13 -0.18
C TRP A 82 -1.84 11.80 1.21
N ARG A 83 -0.91 11.37 2.08
CA ARG A 83 -0.69 11.93 3.41
C ARG A 83 -0.23 13.39 3.35
N ASN A 84 0.56 13.76 2.34
CA ASN A 84 1.15 15.09 2.21
C ASN A 84 0.44 16.02 1.21
N ARG A 85 -0.65 15.55 0.59
CA ARG A 85 -1.43 16.34 -0.38
C ARG A 85 -1.92 17.68 0.19
N SER A 86 -2.14 18.65 -0.70
CA SER A 86 -2.82 19.89 -0.35
C SER A 86 -4.25 19.64 0.12
N LEU A 87 -4.70 20.46 1.07
CA LEU A 87 -6.05 20.41 1.62
C LEU A 87 -6.84 21.65 1.19
N ASP A 88 -8.14 21.45 0.99
CA ASP A 88 -9.08 22.51 0.67
C ASP A 88 -9.70 23.13 1.94
N VAL A 89 -10.59 24.10 1.74
CA VAL A 89 -11.41 24.68 2.80
C VAL A 89 -12.37 23.62 3.36
N ILE A 90 -12.38 23.48 4.68
CA ILE A 90 -13.18 22.48 5.40
C ILE A 90 -14.17 23.21 6.32
N ARG A 91 -15.45 22.85 6.25
CA ARG A 91 -16.52 23.43 7.07
C ARG A 91 -16.48 22.93 8.51
N TYR A 92 -16.24 21.64 8.70
CA TYR A 92 -16.16 21.02 10.03
C TYR A 92 -14.94 20.13 10.13
N LEU A 93 -14.15 20.31 11.20
CA LEU A 93 -13.01 19.48 11.54
C LEU A 93 -13.37 18.62 12.77
N TYR A 94 -13.12 17.32 12.67
CA TYR A 94 -13.19 16.38 13.78
C TYR A 94 -11.81 15.78 14.01
N LEU A 95 -11.41 15.74 15.28
CA LEU A 95 -10.16 15.15 15.73
C LEU A 95 -10.47 13.94 16.60
N ASP A 96 -9.74 12.85 16.38
CA ASP A 96 -9.85 11.61 17.14
C ASP A 96 -8.45 11.02 17.37
N ALA A 97 -8.30 10.18 18.38
CA ALA A 97 -7.08 9.42 18.64
C ALA A 97 -7.39 7.97 18.97
N ARG A 98 -6.54 7.07 18.46
CA ARG A 98 -6.63 5.63 18.73
C ARG A 98 -5.29 5.08 19.18
N ASP A 99 -5.28 4.42 20.34
CA ASP A 99 -4.11 3.71 20.81
C ASP A 99 -4.01 2.33 20.16
N GLU A 100 -2.84 2.04 19.60
CA GLU A 100 -2.52 0.73 19.04
C GLU A 100 -1.22 0.19 19.63
N LYS A 101 -1.19 -1.13 19.89
CA LYS A 101 0.00 -1.81 20.39
C LYS A 101 0.99 -2.02 19.24
N VAL A 102 2.07 -1.25 19.25
CA VAL A 102 3.14 -1.34 18.24
C VAL A 102 4.42 -1.89 18.85
N ARG A 103 5.27 -2.52 18.02
CA ARG A 103 6.61 -2.95 18.45
C ARG A 103 7.65 -1.95 17.98
N VAL A 104 8.31 -1.28 18.93
CA VAL A 104 9.38 -0.30 18.70
C VAL A 104 10.58 -0.71 19.55
N ASP A 105 11.76 -0.80 18.93
CA ASP A 105 13.02 -1.19 19.59
C ASP A 105 12.90 -2.48 20.42
N GLY A 106 12.18 -3.46 19.87
CA GLY A 106 11.96 -4.77 20.52
C GLY A 106 10.91 -4.78 21.63
N GLN A 107 10.37 -3.64 22.03
CA GLN A 107 9.36 -3.52 23.08
C GLN A 107 7.97 -3.24 22.50
N ILE A 108 6.93 -3.79 23.13
CA ILE A 108 5.55 -3.43 22.80
C ILE A 108 5.22 -2.14 23.54
N ARG A 109 4.77 -1.12 22.81
CA ARG A 109 4.40 0.19 23.33
C ARG A 109 3.04 0.61 22.78
N ASP A 110 2.35 1.47 23.52
CA ASP A 110 1.17 2.17 23.02
C ASP A 110 1.63 3.29 22.08
N ALA A 111 1.10 3.28 20.86
CA ALA A 111 1.22 4.38 19.92
C ALA A 111 -0.16 4.98 19.67
N ALA A 112 -0.24 6.30 19.83
CA ALA A 112 -1.42 7.07 19.50
C ALA A 112 -1.43 7.36 18.00
N ILE A 113 -2.53 6.97 17.34
CA ILE A 113 -2.85 7.33 15.97
C ILE A 113 -3.80 8.52 16.02
N LEU A 114 -3.28 9.70 15.71
CA LEU A 114 -4.05 10.94 15.64
C LEU A 114 -4.72 11.03 14.27
N ILE A 115 -6.02 11.29 14.26
CA ILE A 115 -6.85 11.28 13.07
C ILE A 115 -7.54 12.64 12.93
N ALA A 116 -7.42 13.25 11.74
CA ALA A 116 -8.21 14.42 11.37
C ALA A 116 -9.17 14.06 10.25
N SER A 117 -10.47 14.26 10.49
CA SER A 117 -11.51 14.12 9.46
C SER A 117 -12.24 15.43 9.26
N GLY A 118 -12.63 15.70 8.01
CA GLY A 118 -13.22 16.96 7.60
C GLY A 118 -14.53 16.75 6.86
N VAL A 119 -15.40 17.75 6.93
CA VAL A 119 -16.55 17.90 6.03
C VAL A 119 -16.29 19.09 5.10
N SER A 120 -16.22 18.85 3.79
CA SER A 120 -16.05 19.90 2.79
C SER A 120 -17.30 20.78 2.66
N LEU A 121 -17.19 21.89 1.93
CA LEU A 121 -18.29 22.84 1.74
C LEU A 121 -19.52 22.22 1.05
N ASP A 122 -19.32 21.19 0.24
CA ASP A 122 -20.37 20.39 -0.41
C ASP A 122 -20.93 19.25 0.49
N GLY A 123 -20.51 19.20 1.75
CA GLY A 123 -21.01 18.25 2.75
C GLY A 123 -20.36 16.86 2.73
N LYS A 124 -19.31 16.63 1.93
CA LYS A 124 -18.63 15.32 1.88
C LYS A 124 -17.65 15.14 3.02
N ARG A 125 -17.70 13.97 3.67
CA ARG A 125 -16.73 13.57 4.70
C ARG A 125 -15.47 12.98 4.07
N GLN A 126 -14.30 13.38 4.57
CA GLN A 126 -13.01 12.84 4.13
C GLN A 126 -11.98 12.85 5.27
N ILE A 127 -11.01 11.93 5.23
CA ILE A 127 -9.85 11.95 6.12
C ILE A 127 -8.83 12.97 5.59
N LEU A 128 -8.45 13.93 6.42
CA LEU A 128 -7.53 15.01 6.08
C LEU A 128 -6.07 14.65 6.40
N GLY A 129 -5.85 13.80 7.40
CA GLY A 129 -4.52 13.37 7.76
C GLY A 129 -4.51 12.37 8.91
N LEU A 130 -3.35 11.74 9.07
CA LEU A 130 -3.05 10.77 10.12
C LEU A 130 -1.64 11.04 10.64
N SER A 131 -1.43 10.98 11.94
CA SER A 131 -0.09 11.01 12.56
C SER A 131 0.04 9.88 13.57
N VAL A 132 1.22 9.31 13.72
CA VAL A 132 1.50 8.27 14.71
C VAL A 132 2.57 8.78 15.66
N SER A 133 2.31 8.71 16.97
CA SER A 133 3.25 9.13 18.00
C SER A 133 3.25 8.15 19.18
N LEU A 134 4.37 8.06 19.90
CA LEU A 134 4.47 7.29 21.13
C LEU A 134 3.88 8.11 22.30
N GLY A 135 2.56 8.26 22.30
CA GLY A 135 1.76 8.98 23.29
C GLY A 135 0.96 10.15 22.71
N GLU A 136 0.07 10.72 23.53
CA GLU A 136 -0.89 11.78 23.16
C GLU A 136 -0.51 13.18 23.64
N GLN A 137 0.78 13.41 23.89
CA GLN A 137 1.26 14.69 24.41
C GLN A 137 0.89 15.86 23.49
N GLU A 138 0.65 17.03 24.07
CA GLU A 138 0.26 18.25 23.36
C GLU A 138 1.18 18.57 22.17
N VAL A 139 2.48 18.29 22.31
CA VAL A 139 3.48 18.48 21.24
C VAL A 139 3.18 17.67 19.97
N HIS A 140 2.61 16.47 20.10
CA HIS A 140 2.25 15.61 18.97
C HIS A 140 1.01 16.14 18.25
N TRP A 141 0.00 16.55 19.01
CA TRP A 141 -1.19 17.22 18.47
C TRP A 141 -0.83 18.54 17.77
N ARG A 142 -0.01 19.36 18.41
CA ARG A 142 0.46 20.64 17.86
C ARG A 142 1.18 20.43 16.53
N ALA A 143 2.14 19.50 16.48
CA ALA A 143 2.86 19.18 15.25
C ALA A 143 1.91 18.66 14.15
N PHE A 144 0.96 17.80 14.51
CA PHE A 144 -0.01 17.27 13.58
C PHE A 144 -0.93 18.35 13.01
N LEU A 145 -1.50 19.22 13.84
CA LEU A 145 -2.36 20.33 13.41
C LEU A 145 -1.59 21.35 12.58
N GLN A 146 -0.35 21.68 12.95
CA GLN A 146 0.53 22.53 12.14
C GLN A 146 0.79 21.93 10.75
N SER A 147 0.94 20.61 10.65
CA SER A 147 1.09 19.94 9.35
C SER A 147 -0.17 20.08 8.48
N LEU A 148 -1.37 20.07 9.07
CA LEU A 148 -2.62 20.26 8.33
C LEU A 148 -2.72 21.70 7.81
N VAL A 149 -2.44 22.68 8.66
CA VAL A 149 -2.44 24.11 8.28
C VAL A 149 -1.41 24.38 7.17
N LYS A 150 -0.20 23.83 7.30
CA LYS A 150 0.85 23.96 6.26
C LYS A 150 0.41 23.38 4.91
N ARG A 151 -0.43 22.34 4.92
CA ARG A 151 -0.99 21.72 3.72
C ARG A 151 -2.19 22.49 3.13
N GLY A 152 -2.63 23.58 3.77
CA GLY A 152 -3.70 24.43 3.26
C GLY A 152 -5.04 24.29 3.99
N LEU A 153 -5.10 23.55 5.11
CA LEU A 153 -6.31 23.52 5.92
C LEU A 153 -6.66 24.93 6.40
N ARG A 154 -7.83 25.41 6.01
CA ARG A 154 -8.39 26.72 6.36
C ARG A 154 -9.82 26.55 6.83
N ASP A 155 -10.23 27.46 7.70
CA ASP A 155 -11.62 27.68 8.05
C ASP A 155 -12.42 28.25 6.86
N ALA A 156 -13.73 28.03 6.91
CA ALA A 156 -14.69 28.48 5.92
C ALA A 156 -15.33 29.82 6.32
#